data_AF-A0A9D9Y8X7-F1
#
_entry.id   AF-A0A9D9Y8X7-F1
#
_cell.length_a   1.000
_cell.length_b   1.000
_cell.length_c   1.000
_cell.angle_alpha   90.00
_cell.angle_beta   90.00
_cell.angle_gamma   90.00
#
_symmetry.space_group_name_H-M   'P 1'
#
loop_
_entity.id
_entity.type
_entity.pdbx_description
1 polymer ?
#
loop_
_entity_poly.entity_id
_entity_poly.type
_entity_poly.pdbx_seq_one_letter_code
_entity_poly.pdbx_strand_id
1 'polypeptide(L)'
;MQLSNDIFDVYKDHQNGIYTLVTTTSKIKSLRDLYDETLKSGTQAAFQLEYNVKDIRKFLQILSLAIFSRCYVCLDQLESKEVKSNNIFNPELYSRKDLVCDMDTWKNKIKSLKYHMWITQKFTKFQLCRR
;
A
#
# COMPACT_ATOMS: atom_id res chain seq x y z
N MET A 1 -4.36 4.07 -6.99
CA MET A 1 -5.57 4.27 -6.16
C MET A 1 -6.42 3.02 -6.11
N GLN A 2 -6.77 2.36 -7.23
CA GLN A 2 -7.56 1.12 -7.21
C GLN A 2 -6.87 -0.01 -6.41
N LEU A 3 -5.61 -0.33 -6.72
CA LEU A 3 -4.87 -1.36 -5.98
C LEU A 3 -4.80 -1.09 -4.47
N SER A 4 -4.71 0.18 -4.06
CA SER A 4 -4.79 0.54 -2.64
C SER A 4 -6.15 0.20 -2.04
N ASN A 5 -7.24 0.48 -2.76
CA ASN A 5 -8.59 0.14 -2.33
C ASN A 5 -8.74 -1.38 -2.18
N ASP A 6 -8.37 -2.14 -3.21
CA ASP A 6 -8.46 -3.61 -3.19
C ASP A 6 -7.66 -4.22 -2.03
N ILE A 7 -6.50 -3.64 -1.66
CA ILE A 7 -5.69 -4.05 -0.50
C ILE A 7 -6.42 -3.80 0.84
N PHE A 8 -7.24 -2.76 0.94
CA PHE A 8 -8.05 -2.48 2.14
C PHE A 8 -9.32 -3.36 2.20
N ASP A 9 -9.96 -3.55 1.05
CA ASP A 9 -11.29 -4.14 0.95
C ASP A 9 -11.25 -5.67 0.72
N VAL A 10 -10.08 -6.33 0.83
CA VAL A 10 -9.90 -7.79 0.59
C VAL A 10 -11.03 -8.66 1.17
N TYR A 11 -11.38 -8.45 2.43
CA TYR A 11 -12.47 -9.21 3.06
C TYR A 11 -13.81 -8.98 2.36
N LYS A 12 -14.15 -7.71 2.11
CA LYS A 12 -15.42 -7.32 1.51
C LYS A 12 -15.50 -7.78 0.06
N ASP A 13 -14.43 -7.62 -0.71
CA ASP A 13 -14.36 -8.07 -2.10
C ASP A 13 -14.50 -9.60 -2.17
N HIS A 14 -13.78 -10.32 -1.32
CA HIS A 14 -13.90 -11.77 -1.26
C HIS A 14 -15.31 -12.25 -0.88
N GLN A 15 -15.92 -11.67 0.16
CA GLN A 15 -17.30 -12.02 0.57
C GLN A 15 -18.34 -11.74 -0.50
N ASN A 16 -18.11 -10.71 -1.33
CA ASN A 16 -19.01 -10.35 -2.42
C ASN A 16 -18.71 -11.13 -3.73
N GLY A 17 -17.75 -12.06 -3.73
CA GLY A 17 -17.33 -12.78 -4.93
C GLY A 17 -16.68 -11.87 -5.99
N ILE A 18 -16.13 -10.74 -5.58
CA ILE A 18 -15.45 -9.79 -6.48
C ILE A 18 -14.01 -10.27 -6.69
N TYR A 19 -13.66 -10.51 -7.94
CA TYR A 19 -12.32 -10.91 -8.33
C TYR A 19 -11.46 -9.67 -8.59
N THR A 20 -10.58 -9.38 -7.63
CA THR A 20 -9.50 -8.38 -7.76
C THR A 20 -8.14 -9.07 -7.75
N LEU A 21 -7.09 -8.36 -8.18
CA LEU A 21 -5.70 -8.86 -8.09
C LEU A 21 -5.35 -9.34 -6.68
N VAL A 22 -5.92 -8.71 -5.65
CA VAL A 22 -5.63 -9.05 -4.25
C VAL A 22 -6.34 -10.33 -3.83
N THR A 23 -7.59 -10.53 -4.24
CA THR A 23 -8.35 -11.75 -3.93
C THR A 23 -7.89 -12.98 -4.71
N THR A 24 -7.20 -12.80 -5.84
CA THR A 24 -6.78 -13.89 -6.73
C THR A 24 -5.29 -14.21 -6.66
N THR A 25 -4.47 -13.37 -6.02
CA THR A 25 -3.05 -13.69 -5.87
C THR A 25 -2.84 -14.85 -4.90
N SER A 26 -1.80 -15.65 -5.14
CA SER A 26 -1.31 -16.63 -4.17
C SER A 26 -0.15 -16.10 -3.32
N LYS A 27 0.43 -14.95 -3.72
CA LYS A 27 1.62 -14.33 -3.12
C LYS A 27 1.39 -12.84 -2.91
N ILE A 28 1.39 -12.39 -1.66
CA ILE A 28 1.29 -10.97 -1.32
C ILE A 28 2.57 -10.23 -1.69
N LYS A 29 3.72 -10.91 -1.65
CA LYS A 29 5.00 -10.31 -2.06
C LYS A 29 4.94 -9.74 -3.48
N SER A 30 4.32 -10.45 -4.41
CA SER A 30 4.12 -9.98 -5.79
C SER A 30 3.25 -8.73 -5.86
N LEU A 31 2.21 -8.62 -5.03
CA LEU A 31 1.40 -7.40 -4.92
C LEU A 31 2.19 -6.24 -4.34
N ARG A 32 3.03 -6.49 -3.33
CA ARG A 32 3.90 -5.45 -2.76
C ARG A 32 4.85 -4.89 -3.81
N ASP A 33 5.46 -5.76 -4.61
CA ASP A 33 6.40 -5.33 -5.65
C ASP A 33 5.68 -4.50 -6.74
N LEU A 34 4.49 -4.95 -7.18
CA LEU A 34 3.64 -4.17 -8.09
C LEU A 34 3.23 -2.81 -7.48
N TYR A 35 2.93 -2.79 -6.18
CA TYR A 35 2.56 -1.57 -5.47
C TYR A 35 3.74 -0.59 -5.40
N ASP A 36 4.94 -1.06 -5.06
CA ASP A 36 6.18 -0.29 -5.07
C ASP A 36 6.46 0.33 -6.45
N GLU A 37 6.31 -0.45 -7.52
CA GLU A 37 6.49 0.01 -8.90
C GLU A 37 5.45 1.05 -9.32
N THR A 38 4.19 0.84 -8.92
CA THR A 38 3.09 1.77 -9.19
C THR A 38 3.34 3.11 -8.48
N LEU A 39 3.75 3.08 -7.20
CA LEU A 39 4.07 4.30 -6.46
C LEU A 39 5.29 5.02 -7.03
N LYS A 40 6.33 4.28 -7.41
CA LYS A 40 7.52 4.83 -8.04
C LYS A 40 7.17 5.55 -9.34
N SER A 41 6.45 4.87 -10.23
CA SER A 41 6.09 5.40 -11.56
C SER A 41 5.15 6.59 -11.44
N GLY A 42 4.12 6.51 -10.58
CA GLY A 42 3.20 7.61 -10.33
C GLY A 42 3.89 8.83 -9.71
N THR A 43 4.83 8.61 -8.78
CA THR A 43 5.64 9.70 -8.20
C THR A 43 6.50 10.35 -9.27
N GLN A 44 7.21 9.56 -10.10
CA GLN A 44 8.03 10.08 -11.18
C GLN A 44 7.23 10.91 -12.17
N ALA A 45 6.06 10.41 -12.58
CA ALA A 45 5.14 11.13 -13.46
C ALA A 45 4.68 12.46 -12.85
N ALA A 46 4.35 12.49 -11.56
CA ALA A 46 3.95 13.72 -10.87
C ALA A 46 5.04 14.80 -10.90
N PHE A 47 6.32 14.41 -10.78
CA PHE A 47 7.45 15.34 -10.86
C PHE A 47 7.87 15.74 -12.28
N GLN A 48 7.32 15.09 -13.31
CA GLN A 48 7.46 15.50 -14.71
C GLN A 48 6.47 16.60 -15.11
N LEU A 49 5.43 16.84 -14.29
CA LEU A 49 4.46 17.89 -14.55
C LEU A 49 5.08 19.28 -14.34
N GLU A 50 4.56 20.26 -15.07
CA GLU A 50 5.00 21.66 -15.03
C GLU A 50 4.44 22.45 -13.84
N TYR A 51 4.31 21.79 -12.68
CA TYR A 51 3.90 22.43 -11.43
C TYR A 51 5.11 22.74 -10.53
N ASN A 52 4.91 23.65 -9.57
CA ASN A 52 5.92 23.92 -8.56
C ASN A 52 6.23 22.64 -7.77
N VAL A 53 7.52 22.36 -7.62
CA VAL A 53 8.02 21.16 -6.94
C VAL A 53 7.52 21.05 -5.49
N LYS A 54 7.31 22.19 -4.81
CA LYS A 54 6.74 22.23 -3.46
C LYS A 54 5.30 21.74 -3.42
N ASP A 55 4.50 22.08 -4.42
CA ASP A 55 3.08 21.68 -4.51
C ASP A 55 2.95 20.21 -4.85
N ILE A 56 3.76 19.71 -5.79
CA ILE A 56 3.86 18.27 -6.11
C ILE A 56 4.22 17.46 -4.85
N ARG A 57 5.21 17.93 -4.07
CA ARG A 57 5.58 17.27 -2.80
C ARG A 57 4.44 17.28 -1.80
N LYS A 58 3.80 18.43 -1.58
CA LYS A 58 2.70 18.54 -0.63
C LYS A 58 1.57 17.59 -1.01
N PHE A 59 1.23 17.53 -2.29
CA PHE A 59 0.24 16.57 -2.82
C PHE A 59 0.62 15.13 -2.53
N LEU A 60 1.85 14.71 -2.90
CA LEU A 60 2.32 13.35 -2.65
C LEU A 60 2.44 13.01 -1.16
N GLN A 61 2.76 13.99 -0.31
CA GLN A 61 2.80 13.80 1.15
C GLN A 61 1.41 13.55 1.72
N ILE A 62 0.40 14.27 1.26
CA ILE A 62 -1.00 14.04 1.64
C ILE A 62 -1.42 12.62 1.26
N LEU A 63 -1.17 12.20 0.02
CA LEU A 63 -1.49 10.85 -0.44
C LEU A 63 -0.70 9.76 0.31
N SER A 64 0.58 10.04 0.57
CA SER A 64 1.46 9.15 1.33
C SER A 64 0.90 8.90 2.72
N LEU A 65 0.57 9.96 3.45
CA LEU A 65 0.04 9.87 4.82
C LEU A 65 -1.35 9.24 4.88
N ALA A 66 -2.24 9.63 3.95
CA ALA A 66 -3.65 9.25 3.98
C ALA A 66 -3.90 7.84 3.44
N ILE A 67 -3.09 7.36 2.48
CA ILE A 67 -3.37 6.16 1.70
C ILE A 67 -2.14 5.25 1.64
N PHE A 68 -1.03 5.72 1.07
CA PHE A 68 0.05 4.82 0.66
C PHE A 68 0.72 4.13 1.85
N SER A 69 1.01 4.88 2.89
CA SER A 69 1.64 4.35 4.10
C SER A 69 0.77 3.33 4.82
N ARG A 70 -0.55 3.54 4.79
CA ARG A 70 -1.52 2.63 5.39
C ARG A 70 -1.66 1.33 4.58
N CYS A 71 -1.54 1.39 3.24
CA CYS A 71 -1.51 0.20 2.39
C CYS A 71 -0.34 -0.71 2.75
N TYR A 72 0.85 -0.16 3.03
CA TYR A 72 1.99 -0.96 3.48
C TYR A 72 1.74 -1.67 4.81
N VAL A 73 1.00 -1.05 5.73
CA VAL A 73 0.58 -1.72 6.98
C VAL A 73 -0.34 -2.91 6.69
N CYS A 74 -1.26 -2.75 5.73
CA CYS A 74 -2.14 -3.84 5.30
C CYS A 74 -1.33 -4.97 4.64
N LEU A 75 -0.38 -4.64 3.76
CA LEU A 75 0.50 -5.61 3.13
C LEU A 75 1.33 -6.38 4.17
N ASP A 76 1.87 -5.71 5.19
CA ASP A 76 2.56 -6.40 6.29
C ASP A 76 1.67 -7.41 7.02
N GLN A 77 0.40 -7.04 7.23
CA GLN A 77 -0.58 -7.93 7.85
C GLN A 77 -0.85 -9.15 6.96
N LEU A 78 -1.14 -8.94 5.68
CA LEU A 78 -1.45 -10.02 4.74
C LEU A 78 -0.24 -10.95 4.52
N GLU A 79 0.97 -10.42 4.39
CA GLU A 79 2.21 -11.22 4.30
C GLU A 79 2.42 -12.05 5.56
N SER A 80 2.17 -11.48 6.75
CA SER A 80 2.28 -12.24 8.00
C SER A 80 1.26 -13.39 8.07
N LYS A 81 0.10 -13.27 7.41
CA LYS A 81 -0.90 -14.35 7.30
C LYS A 81 -0.53 -15.38 6.25
N GLU A 82 0.02 -14.95 5.11
CA GLU A 82 0.57 -15.85 4.08
C GLU A 82 1.62 -16.79 4.69
N VAL A 83 2.59 -16.24 5.43
CA VAL A 83 3.67 -17.03 6.06
C VAL A 83 3.12 -18.07 7.05
N LYS A 84 2.01 -17.76 7.73
CA LYS A 84 1.35 -18.69 8.66
C LYS A 84 0.49 -19.77 7.98
N SER A 85 0.19 -19.59 6.69
CA SER A 85 -0.61 -20.52 5.88
C SER A 85 0.24 -21.21 4.81
N ASN A 86 1.36 -21.82 5.22
CA ASN A 86 2.27 -22.54 4.33
C ASN A 86 2.80 -21.69 3.15
N ASN A 87 2.96 -20.39 3.35
CA ASN A 87 3.34 -19.42 2.33
C ASN A 87 2.36 -19.38 1.13
N ILE A 88 1.07 -19.63 1.32
CA ILE A 88 0.07 -19.45 0.27
C ILE A 88 -0.99 -18.50 0.80
N PHE A 89 -1.19 -17.40 0.10
CA PHE A 89 -2.28 -16.48 0.38
C PHE A 89 -3.56 -17.02 -0.27
N ASN A 90 -4.55 -17.37 0.55
CA ASN A 90 -5.89 -17.71 0.11
C ASN A 90 -6.91 -17.04 1.04
N PRO A 91 -7.65 -16.02 0.58
CA PRO A 91 -8.70 -15.35 1.36
C PRO A 91 -9.72 -16.27 2.02
N GLU A 92 -10.05 -17.41 1.39
CA GLU A 92 -11.03 -18.38 1.92
C GLU A 92 -10.59 -19.02 3.23
N LEU A 93 -9.27 -19.11 3.47
CA LEU A 93 -8.69 -19.72 4.66
C LEU A 93 -8.59 -18.76 5.85
N TYR A 94 -8.96 -17.49 5.66
CA TYR A 94 -8.72 -16.43 6.62
C TYR A 94 -10.02 -15.91 7.25
N SER A 95 -9.96 -15.56 8.53
CA SER A 95 -11.08 -14.89 9.19
C SER A 95 -11.14 -13.41 8.82
N ARG A 96 -12.28 -12.75 9.08
CA ARG A 96 -12.42 -11.29 8.90
C ARG A 96 -11.29 -10.49 9.58
N LYS A 97 -10.88 -10.90 10.79
CA LYS A 97 -9.81 -10.20 11.54
C LYS A 97 -8.44 -10.35 10.90
N ASP A 98 -8.26 -11.35 10.05
CA ASP A 98 -7.01 -11.59 9.34
C ASP A 98 -6.92 -10.75 8.05
N LEU A 99 -8.07 -10.54 7.40
CA LEU A 99 -8.18 -9.83 6.12
C LEU A 99 -8.46 -8.33 6.26
N VAL A 100 -9.16 -7.91 7.32
CA VAL A 100 -9.43 -6.48 7.58
C VAL A 100 -8.28 -5.89 8.39
N CYS A 101 -7.64 -4.85 7.86
CA CYS A 101 -6.62 -4.10 8.59
C CYS A 101 -7.24 -2.92 9.33
N ASP A 102 -7.32 -3.03 10.65
CA ASP A 102 -7.82 -1.95 11.50
C ASP A 102 -6.77 -0.84 11.67
N MET A 103 -6.90 0.21 10.87
CA MET A 103 -6.01 1.37 10.89
C MET A 103 -6.24 2.33 12.07
N ASP A 104 -7.28 2.11 12.89
CA ASP A 104 -7.55 2.96 14.05
C ASP A 104 -6.76 2.57 15.29
N THR A 105 -6.16 1.38 15.29
CA THR A 105 -5.27 0.97 16.37
C THR A 105 -4.00 1.83 16.43
N TRP A 106 -3.56 2.15 17.66
CA TRP A 106 -2.30 2.89 17.89
C TRP A 106 -1.09 2.26 17.21
N LYS A 107 -1.00 0.93 17.23
CA LYS A 107 0.08 0.17 16.58
C LYS A 107 0.12 0.45 15.08
N ASN A 108 -1.02 0.40 14.39
CA ASN A 108 -1.10 0.60 12.95
C ASN A 108 -0.93 2.08 12.56
N LYS A 109 -1.41 3.01 13.40
CA LYS A 109 -1.13 4.46 13.24
C LYS A 109 0.38 4.75 13.28
N ILE A 110 1.12 4.19 14.24
CA ILE A 110 2.58 4.36 14.34
C ILE A 110 3.30 3.69 13.16
N LYS A 111 2.92 2.46 12.78
CA LYS A 111 3.49 1.80 11.59
C LYS A 111 3.26 2.62 10.32
N SER A 112 2.05 3.15 10.14
CA SER A 112 1.72 4.03 9.02
C SER A 112 2.63 5.27 9.00
N LEU A 113 2.85 5.91 10.15
CA LEU A 113 3.75 7.06 10.21
C LEU A 113 5.18 6.70 9.83
N LYS A 114 5.67 5.53 10.26
CA LYS A 114 7.00 5.02 9.85
C LYS A 114 7.07 4.83 8.34
N TYR A 115 6.05 4.21 7.73
CA TYR A 115 6.00 4.06 6.27
C TYR A 115 5.91 5.41 5.56
N HIS A 116 5.14 6.37 6.06
CA HIS A 116 5.07 7.70 5.48
C HIS A 116 6.46 8.37 5.42
N MET A 117 7.23 8.29 6.52
CA MET A 117 8.61 8.79 6.56
C MET A 117 9.50 8.05 5.55
N TRP A 118 9.39 6.72 5.47
CA TRP A 118 10.15 5.92 4.52
C TRP A 118 9.81 6.23 3.05
N ILE A 119 8.53 6.33 2.68
CA ILE A 119 8.07 6.70 1.33
C ILE A 119 8.63 8.07 0.95
N THR A 120 8.53 9.04 1.86
CA THR A 120 9.02 10.40 1.63
C THR A 120 10.53 10.38 1.34
N GLN A 121 11.31 9.62 2.11
CA GLN A 121 12.75 9.47 1.87
C GLN A 121 13.06 8.74 0.56
N LYS A 122 12.39 7.61 0.30
CA LYS A 122 12.68 6.72 -0.84
C LYS A 122 12.28 7.33 -2.18
N PHE A 123 11.10 7.93 -2.28
CA PHE A 123 10.52 8.33 -3.57
C PHE A 123 10.53 9.84 -3.82
N THR A 124 10.52 10.68 -2.79
CA THR A 124 10.42 12.15 -2.98
C THR A 124 11.74 12.90 -2.79
N LYS A 125 12.72 12.33 -2.05
CA LYS A 125 14.00 13.00 -1.77
C LYS A 125 14.99 12.92 -2.94
N PHE A 126 15.02 11.80 -3.68
CA PHE A 126 15.99 11.55 -4.75
C PHE A 126 15.87 12.48 -5.98
N GLN A 127 14.72 13.12 -6.19
CA GLN A 127 14.50 14.03 -7.33
C GLN A 127 14.93 15.47 -7.05
N LEU A 128 15.45 15.77 -5.85
CA LEU A 128 16.08 17.06 -5.52
C LEU A 128 17.47 17.24 -6.15
N CYS A 129 18.21 16.16 -6.37
CA CYS A 129 19.59 16.23 -6.85
C CYS A 129 19.71 16.25 -8.39
N ARG A 130 18.60 16.39 -9.13
CA ARG A 130 18.56 16.39 -10.60
C ARG A 130 18.05 17.70 -11.21
N ARG A 131 18.03 18.79 -10.44
CA ARG A 131 17.80 20.15 -10.94
C ARG A 131 18.90 21.06 -10.43
#